data_AF-A0A348ZE94-F1
#
_entry.id   AF-A0A348ZE94-F1
#
_cell.length_a   1.000
_cell.length_b   1.000
_cell.length_c   1.000
_cell.angle_alpha   90.00
_cell.angle_beta   90.00
_cell.angle_gamma   90.00
#
_symmetry.space_group_name_H-M   'P 1'
#
loop_
_entity.id
_entity.type
_entity.pdbx_description
1 polymer ?
#
loop_
_entity_poly.entity_id
_entity_poly.type
_entity_poly.pdbx_seq_one_letter_code
_entity_poly.pdbx_strand_id
1 'polypeptide(L)'
;MSIKITSFALTLTCIATLLGACATTQPPAATETAAEAELVSTAEPASPEPEVETEYGNFTEEQLYQAIISELGAQRGVVDEAGDSYFDLALETRDLGIIRRAVQFASA
;
A
#
# COMPACT_ATOMS: atom_id res chain seq x y z
N MET A 1 6.24 23.01 -46.08
CA MET A 1 6.49 21.86 -45.18
C MET A 1 6.64 22.25 -43.71
N SER A 2 6.91 23.53 -43.40
CA SER A 2 7.20 24.02 -42.04
C SER A 2 6.00 24.05 -41.07
N ILE A 3 4.77 24.25 -41.56
CA ILE A 3 3.54 24.34 -40.72
C ILE A 3 3.12 22.97 -40.13
N LYS A 4 3.42 21.87 -40.84
CA LYS A 4 3.13 20.50 -40.37
C LYS A 4 4.14 20.05 -39.30
N ILE A 5 5.39 20.51 -39.40
CA ILE A 5 6.46 20.20 -38.46
C ILE A 5 6.25 20.96 -37.14
N THR A 6 5.81 22.22 -37.18
CA THR A 6 5.48 22.99 -35.96
C THR A 6 4.26 22.42 -35.22
N SER A 7 3.24 21.94 -35.94
CA SER A 7 2.06 21.29 -35.32
C SER A 7 2.39 19.93 -34.70
N PHE A 8 3.28 19.16 -35.32
CA PHE A 8 3.77 17.89 -34.76
C PHE A 8 4.68 18.10 -33.54
N ALA A 9 5.55 19.12 -33.57
CA ALA A 9 6.38 19.47 -32.43
C ALA A 9 5.55 19.98 -31.23
N LEU A 10 4.48 20.75 -31.49
CA LEU A 10 3.58 21.26 -30.45
C LEU A 10 2.83 20.12 -29.75
N THR A 11 2.29 19.17 -30.52
CA THR A 11 1.58 18.00 -29.97
C THR A 11 2.52 17.09 -29.18
N LEU A 12 3.75 16.88 -29.65
CA LEU A 12 4.76 16.11 -28.92
C LEU A 12 5.16 16.77 -27.59
N THR A 13 5.26 18.11 -27.57
CA THR A 13 5.59 18.87 -26.35
C THR A 13 4.47 18.80 -25.32
N CYS A 14 3.21 18.87 -25.73
CA CYS A 14 2.06 18.73 -24.83
C CYS A 14 1.97 17.35 -24.17
N ILE A 15 2.30 16.27 -24.92
CA ILE A 15 2.32 14.91 -24.36
C ILE A 15 3.44 14.77 -23.32
N ALA A 16 4.62 15.34 -23.58
CA ALA A 16 5.75 15.28 -22.64
C ALA A 16 5.47 16.00 -21.31
N THR A 17 4.72 17.11 -21.30
CA THR A 17 4.39 17.83 -20.06
C THR A 17 3.34 17.13 -19.19
N LEU A 18 2.48 16.29 -19.79
CA LEU A 18 1.47 15.53 -19.03
C LEU A 18 2.08 14.40 -18.18
N LEU A 19 3.20 13.81 -18.62
CA LEU A 19 3.84 12.70 -17.89
C LEU A 19 4.73 13.17 -16.72
N GLY A 20 5.07 14.46 -16.64
CA GLY A 20 5.93 15.01 -15.59
C GLY A 20 5.20 15.42 -14.29
N ALA A 21 3.86 15.39 -14.27
CA ALA A 21 3.07 15.94 -13.17
C ALA A 21 2.84 14.97 -11.99
N CYS A 22 3.22 13.69 -12.10
CA CYS A 22 2.93 12.67 -11.08
C CYS A 22 4.00 12.51 -9.97
N ALA A 23 5.05 13.34 -9.94
CA ALA A 23 6.18 13.17 -9.00
C ALA A 23 6.38 14.34 -8.02
N THR A 24 5.31 15.02 -7.58
CA THR A 24 5.40 16.02 -6.50
C THR A 24 4.94 15.44 -5.17
N THR A 25 5.81 14.67 -4.54
CA THR A 25 5.69 14.34 -3.11
C THR A 25 6.66 15.24 -2.36
N GLN A 26 6.14 16.31 -1.74
CA GLN A 26 6.87 17.18 -0.83
C GLN A 26 6.66 16.66 0.61
N PRO A 27 7.68 16.09 1.27
CA PRO A 27 7.59 15.78 2.70
C PRO A 27 7.60 17.09 3.49
N PRO A 28 6.73 17.26 4.52
CA PRO A 28 6.91 18.34 5.46
C PRO A 28 8.22 18.15 6.22
N ALA A 29 9.02 19.22 6.29
CA ALA A 29 10.21 19.29 7.11
C ALA A 29 9.80 19.18 8.59
N ALA A 30 10.18 18.07 9.23
CA ALA A 30 10.22 17.99 10.68
C ALA A 30 11.63 18.41 11.11
N THR A 31 11.74 19.64 11.64
CA THR A 31 12.94 20.12 12.31
C THR A 31 12.81 19.86 13.81
N GLU A 32 13.93 19.41 14.38
CA GLU A 32 14.34 19.45 15.79
C GLU A 32 14.16 18.19 16.67
N THR A 33 15.26 17.42 16.68
CA THR A 33 16.12 17.20 17.86
C THR A 33 15.54 16.44 19.06
N ALA A 34 15.97 15.20 19.21
CA ALA A 34 16.31 14.62 20.50
C ALA A 34 17.51 13.66 20.36
N ALA A 35 18.63 14.15 20.91
CA ALA A 35 19.79 13.47 21.47
C ALA A 35 20.09 12.00 21.09
N GLU A 36 21.28 11.86 20.52
CA GLU A 36 22.20 10.73 20.60
C GLU A 36 22.26 10.11 22.01
N ALA A 37 22.04 8.80 22.08
CA ALA A 37 22.62 7.95 23.12
C ALA A 37 22.77 6.54 22.56
N GLU A 38 23.93 6.31 21.94
CA GLU A 38 24.49 4.98 21.78
C GLU A 38 24.73 4.39 23.17
N LEU A 39 24.01 3.33 23.53
CA LEU A 39 24.41 2.38 24.57
C LEU A 39 24.02 0.98 24.11
N VAL A 40 24.95 0.31 23.43
CA VAL A 40 24.94 -1.16 23.33
C VAL A 40 25.13 -1.70 24.74
N SER A 41 24.01 -1.92 25.43
CA SER A 41 23.97 -2.64 26.69
C SER A 41 24.02 -4.14 26.39
N THR A 42 25.04 -4.82 26.89
CA THR A 42 25.11 -6.29 26.92
C THR A 42 23.88 -6.81 27.64
N ALA A 43 22.89 -7.30 26.89
CA ALA A 43 21.65 -7.82 27.45
C ALA A 43 21.92 -9.17 28.16
N GLU A 44 21.76 -9.16 29.49
CA GLU A 44 21.44 -10.34 30.30
C GLU A 44 20.17 -11.00 29.70
N PRO A 45 20.01 -12.34 29.72
CA PRO A 45 18.84 -12.98 29.11
C PRO A 45 17.56 -12.46 29.78
N ALA A 46 16.84 -11.61 29.07
CA ALA A 46 15.57 -11.06 29.52
C ALA A 46 14.60 -12.23 29.75
N SER A 47 14.00 -12.26 30.94
CA SER A 47 12.82 -13.08 31.20
C SER A 47 11.80 -12.81 30.10
N PRO A 48 11.13 -13.82 29.52
CA PRO A 48 10.12 -13.58 28.50
C PRO A 48 9.06 -12.66 29.08
N GLU A 49 8.94 -11.49 28.47
CA GLU A 49 7.87 -10.53 28.75
C GLU A 49 6.55 -11.22 28.37
N PRO A 50 5.46 -11.09 29.15
CA PRO A 50 4.21 -11.74 28.82
C PRO A 50 3.76 -11.30 27.43
N GLU A 51 3.47 -12.27 26.55
CA GLU A 51 2.93 -12.01 25.22
C GLU A 51 1.61 -11.23 25.37
N VAL A 52 1.65 -9.94 25.05
CA VAL A 52 0.45 -9.11 25.02
C VAL A 52 -0.28 -9.44 23.72
N GLU A 53 -1.42 -10.11 23.84
CA GLU A 53 -2.28 -10.44 22.71
C GLU A 53 -2.73 -9.13 22.02
N THR A 54 -2.38 -8.99 20.74
CA THR A 54 -2.67 -7.76 19.98
C THR A 54 -4.10 -7.80 19.47
N GLU A 55 -4.87 -6.73 19.71
CA GLU A 55 -6.24 -6.59 19.20
C GLU A 55 -6.23 -5.98 17.78
N TYR A 56 -6.71 -6.74 16.79
CA TYR A 56 -6.74 -6.33 15.38
C TYR A 56 -8.11 -5.76 14.96
N GLY A 57 -8.81 -5.11 15.90
CA GLY A 57 -10.13 -4.53 15.69
C GLY A 57 -11.17 -5.57 15.30
N ASN A 58 -11.79 -5.42 14.13
CA ASN A 58 -12.86 -6.32 13.66
C ASN A 58 -12.35 -7.61 12.97
N PHE A 59 -11.03 -7.76 12.85
CA PHE A 59 -10.41 -8.89 12.15
C PHE A 59 -9.58 -9.72 13.12
N THR A 60 -9.41 -11.01 12.82
CA THR A 60 -8.32 -11.79 13.42
C THR A 60 -6.98 -11.38 12.81
N GLU A 61 -5.87 -11.76 13.45
CA GLU A 61 -4.54 -11.56 12.90
C GLU A 61 -4.42 -12.15 11.49
N GLU A 62 -4.91 -13.39 11.31
CA GLU A 62 -4.87 -14.11 10.04
C GLU A 62 -5.71 -13.41 8.96
N GLN A 63 -6.90 -12.93 9.31
CA GLN A 63 -7.78 -12.23 8.37
C GLN A 63 -7.15 -10.92 7.91
N LEU A 64 -6.56 -10.16 8.85
CA LEU A 64 -5.87 -8.92 8.53
C LEU A 64 -4.63 -9.18 7.68
N TYR A 65 -3.82 -10.17 8.07
CA TYR A 65 -2.64 -10.59 7.32
C TYR A 65 -3.01 -10.99 5.88
N GLN A 66 -4.04 -11.80 5.73
CA GLN A 66 -4.52 -12.27 4.43
C GLN A 66 -4.99 -11.11 3.55
N ALA A 67 -5.73 -10.14 4.11
CA ALA A 67 -6.13 -8.94 3.39
C ALA A 67 -4.91 -8.14 2.92
N ILE A 68 -3.91 -7.93 3.78
CA ILE A 68 -2.69 -7.18 3.45
C ILE A 68 -1.90 -7.86 2.33
N ILE A 69 -1.66 -9.17 2.42
CA ILE A 69 -0.89 -9.89 1.41
C ILE A 69 -1.64 -9.93 0.07
N SER A 70 -2.96 -10.07 0.09
CA SER A 70 -3.79 -10.03 -1.11
C SER A 70 -3.71 -8.67 -1.82
N GLU A 71 -3.75 -7.56 -1.08
CA GLU A 71 -3.58 -6.22 -1.66
C GLU A 71 -2.18 -6.00 -2.24
N LEU A 72 -1.14 -6.46 -1.54
CA LEU A 72 0.23 -6.39 -2.04
C LEU A 72 0.46 -7.27 -3.27
N GLY A 73 -0.27 -8.38 -3.39
CA GLY A 73 -0.31 -9.25 -4.57
C GLY A 73 -1.00 -8.56 -5.74
N ALA A 74 -2.19 -8.02 -5.53
CA ALA A 74 -2.94 -7.27 -6.52
C ALA A 74 -2.15 -6.09 -7.09
N GLN A 75 -1.46 -5.32 -6.24
CA GLN A 75 -0.58 -4.22 -6.67
C GLN A 75 0.59 -4.68 -7.55
N ARG A 76 0.97 -5.95 -7.48
CA ARG A 76 1.98 -6.59 -8.34
C ARG A 76 1.40 -7.29 -9.56
N GLY A 77 0.08 -7.20 -9.78
CA GLY A 77 -0.62 -7.82 -10.90
C GLY A 77 -1.14 -9.23 -10.63
N VAL A 78 -1.03 -9.73 -9.40
CA VAL A 78 -1.59 -11.03 -8.97
C VAL A 78 -3.04 -10.80 -8.50
N VAL A 79 -3.90 -10.45 -9.45
CA VAL A 79 -5.28 -9.97 -9.17
C VAL A 79 -6.26 -11.12 -8.95
N ASP A 80 -6.10 -12.23 -9.68
CA ASP A 80 -7.00 -13.39 -9.59
C ASP A 80 -6.96 -14.02 -8.19
N GLU A 81 -5.76 -14.33 -7.68
CA GLU A 81 -5.59 -14.89 -6.33
C GLU A 81 -6.01 -13.91 -5.24
N ALA A 82 -5.82 -12.60 -5.44
CA ALA A 82 -6.31 -11.58 -4.52
C ALA A 82 -7.84 -11.54 -4.49
N GLY A 83 -8.50 -11.70 -5.64
CA GLY A 83 -9.95 -11.78 -5.77
C GLY A 83 -10.53 -12.99 -5.03
N ASP A 84 -9.95 -14.17 -5.25
CA ASP A 84 -10.35 -15.41 -4.55
C ASP A 84 -10.19 -15.25 -3.04
N SER A 85 -9.07 -14.70 -2.58
CA SER A 85 -8.85 -14.47 -1.15
C SER A 85 -9.86 -13.48 -0.55
N TYR A 86 -10.22 -12.42 -1.27
CA TYR A 86 -11.23 -11.46 -0.78
C TYR A 86 -12.64 -12.04 -0.82
N PHE A 87 -12.94 -12.97 -1.73
CA PHE A 87 -14.21 -13.71 -1.74
C PHE A 87 -14.35 -14.56 -0.47
N ASP A 88 -13.32 -15.30 -0.09
CA ASP A 88 -13.32 -16.10 1.14
C ASP A 88 -13.46 -15.20 2.38
N LEU A 89 -12.66 -14.12 2.47
CA LEU A 89 -12.76 -13.15 3.56
C LEU A 89 -14.16 -12.52 3.65
N ALA A 90 -14.82 -12.27 2.51
CA ALA A 90 -16.17 -11.71 2.49
C ALA A 90 -17.20 -12.67 3.10
N LEU A 91 -17.05 -13.98 2.87
CA LEU A 91 -17.92 -15.01 3.44
C LEU A 91 -17.69 -15.19 4.95
N GLU A 92 -16.43 -15.15 5.38
CA GLU A 92 -16.05 -15.34 6.77
C GLU A 92 -16.44 -14.14 7.65
N THR A 93 -16.00 -12.95 7.25
CA THR A 93 -16.14 -11.73 8.06
C THR A 93 -17.53 -11.12 7.95
N ARG A 94 -18.20 -11.30 6.79
CA ARG A 94 -19.42 -10.57 6.41
C ARG A 94 -19.28 -9.05 6.54
N ASP A 95 -18.05 -8.55 6.51
CA ASP A 95 -17.75 -7.14 6.60
C ASP A 95 -18.04 -6.45 5.26
N LEU A 96 -18.75 -5.32 5.31
CA LEU A 96 -19.18 -4.61 4.11
C LEU A 96 -18.00 -4.03 3.31
N GLY A 97 -16.90 -3.67 3.97
CA GLY A 97 -15.67 -3.20 3.33
C GLY A 97 -15.02 -4.32 2.52
N ILE A 98 -14.86 -5.49 3.13
CA ILE A 98 -14.32 -6.69 2.46
C ILE A 98 -15.21 -7.13 1.30
N ILE A 99 -16.53 -7.19 1.49
CA ILE A 99 -17.49 -7.55 0.43
C ILE A 99 -17.35 -6.61 -0.78
N ARG A 100 -17.27 -5.30 -0.54
CA ARG A 100 -17.09 -4.33 -1.63
C ARG A 100 -15.76 -4.53 -2.36
N ARG A 101 -14.70 -4.85 -1.62
CA ARG A 101 -13.39 -5.07 -2.22
C ARG A 101 -13.35 -6.36 -3.05
N ALA A 102 -13.98 -7.44 -2.58
CA ALA A 102 -14.17 -8.66 -3.36
C ALA A 102 -14.91 -8.38 -4.68
N VAL A 103 -15.99 -7.59 -4.64
CA VAL A 103 -16.73 -7.18 -5.84
C VAL A 103 -15.85 -6.38 -6.80
N GLN A 104 -14.98 -5.50 -6.28
CA GLN A 104 -14.06 -4.74 -7.13
C GLN A 104 -13.11 -5.66 -7.89
N PHE A 105 -12.50 -6.64 -7.21
CA PHE A 105 -11.64 -7.63 -7.87
C PHE A 105 -12.39 -8.44 -8.93
N ALA A 106 -13.61 -8.88 -8.63
CA ALA A 106 -14.43 -9.62 -9.59
C ALA A 106 -14.89 -8.79 -10.81
N SER A 107 -14.79 -7.46 -10.73
CA SER A 107 -15.19 -6.53 -11.80
C SER A 107 -14.02 -5.92 -12.57
N ALA A 108 -12.79 -6.24 -12.18
CA ALA A 108 -11.56 -5.66 -12.72
C ALA A 108 -11.18 -6.20 -14.10
#